data_AF-A0AAV5AXD9-F1
#
_entry.id   AF-A0AAV5AXD9-F1
#
_cell.length_a   1.000
_cell.length_b   1.000
_cell.length_c   1.000
_cell.angle_alpha   90.00
_cell.angle_beta   90.00
_cell.angle_gamma   90.00
#
_symmetry.space_group_name_H-M   'P 1'
#
loop_
_entity.id
_entity.type
_entity.pdbx_description
1 polymer ?
#
loop_
_entity_poly.entity_id
_entity_poly.type
_entity_poly.pdbx_seq_one_letter_code
_entity_poly.pdbx_strand_id
1 'polypeptide(L)'
;MTMHCKKNDNVLNPDNGKIDSQKEEKLRDFKLEKDAVQLYIGQSVKVKILSGNGIYTIAFSENGDKVAQIVLSEDKQAFIVKGISKGRIIATVTDTKKQTMQTISITVFIPKIPEQERIADYMSPDRLSIEDIKKKAEEYYQQYKALEVEINKLPELTDELYKAHKRTQEPITKFLKDLEVSFKNNPTDEIIKKAYDDFFSYGIVFQTIELMARKAEQFRKQYPNESHIRDLISKTFDGLHSSQEGQDLVSGFNKETLPKYNEIVKFVNELNAKF
;
A
#
# COMPACT_ATOMS: atom_id res chain seq x y z
N MET A 1 85.75 -7.90 -30.38
CA MET A 1 84.99 -7.45 -31.56
C MET A 1 84.89 -8.62 -32.54
N THR A 2 83.81 -8.70 -33.31
CA THR A 2 83.45 -9.73 -34.30
C THR A 2 82.97 -11.11 -33.80
N MET A 3 81.78 -11.44 -34.29
CA MET A 3 81.03 -12.69 -34.15
C MET A 3 81.79 -13.90 -34.71
N HIS A 4 81.55 -15.06 -34.11
CA HIS A 4 81.74 -16.35 -34.77
C HIS A 4 80.43 -17.15 -34.76
N CYS A 5 80.09 -17.64 -35.94
CA CYS A 5 78.93 -18.43 -36.29
C CYS A 5 79.29 -19.93 -36.20
N LYS A 6 78.39 -20.81 -35.74
CA LYS A 6 77.93 -22.04 -36.44
C LYS A 6 77.28 -23.10 -35.54
N LYS A 7 76.15 -23.61 -36.08
CA LYS A 7 75.64 -25.00 -36.16
C LYS A 7 75.16 -25.75 -34.90
N ASN A 8 73.88 -26.13 -35.00
CA ASN A 8 73.24 -27.45 -34.85
C ASN A 8 73.77 -28.41 -33.78
N ASP A 9 72.89 -28.91 -32.91
CA ASP A 9 72.26 -30.23 -33.08
C ASP A 9 71.23 -30.50 -31.96
N ASN A 10 70.12 -31.16 -32.32
CA ASN A 10 69.17 -31.80 -31.42
C ASN A 10 69.88 -32.78 -30.48
N VAL A 11 69.47 -32.89 -29.20
CA VAL A 11 69.04 -34.16 -28.56
C VAL A 11 68.25 -33.83 -27.27
N LEU A 12 67.13 -34.54 -27.16
CA LEU A 12 66.15 -34.65 -26.08
C LEU A 12 66.76 -34.97 -24.70
N ASN A 13 66.12 -34.55 -23.60
CA ASN A 13 65.22 -35.41 -22.80
C ASN A 13 64.52 -34.62 -21.66
N PRO A 14 63.52 -35.20 -20.95
CA PRO A 14 62.20 -34.59 -20.84
C PRO A 14 61.83 -34.33 -19.37
N ASP A 15 60.85 -33.47 -19.11
CA ASP A 15 59.99 -33.73 -17.96
C ASP A 15 58.67 -32.97 -18.07
N ASN A 16 57.62 -33.75 -18.33
CA ASN A 16 56.30 -33.64 -17.72
C ASN A 16 55.62 -32.27 -17.67
N GLY A 17 55.20 -31.79 -18.85
CA GLY A 17 54.05 -30.88 -18.96
C GLY A 17 52.75 -31.68 -18.99
N LYS A 18 52.12 -31.92 -17.83
CA LYS A 18 50.69 -32.22 -17.76
C LYS A 18 49.95 -31.07 -18.46
N ILE A 19 49.38 -31.34 -19.62
CA ILE A 19 48.35 -30.47 -20.20
C ILE A 19 47.13 -30.69 -19.32
N ASP A 20 46.88 -29.72 -18.44
CA ASP A 20 45.67 -29.67 -17.63
C ASP A 20 44.51 -29.47 -18.61
N SER A 21 43.84 -30.58 -18.95
CA SER A 21 42.63 -30.57 -19.75
C SER A 21 41.60 -29.69 -19.05
N GLN A 22 41.33 -28.51 -19.62
CA GLN A 22 40.20 -27.69 -19.24
C GLN A 22 38.94 -28.55 -19.39
N LYS A 23 38.39 -28.98 -18.25
CA LYS A 23 37.13 -29.70 -18.19
C LYS A 23 36.04 -28.73 -18.63
N GLU A 24 35.62 -28.80 -19.89
CA GLU A 24 34.46 -28.06 -20.38
C GLU A 24 33.28 -28.34 -19.45
N GLU A 25 32.85 -27.31 -18.71
CA GLU A 25 31.73 -27.43 -17.80
C GLU A 25 30.45 -27.60 -18.63
N LYS A 26 29.88 -28.81 -18.60
CA LYS A 26 28.65 -29.12 -19.33
C LYS A 26 27.51 -28.20 -18.88
N LEU A 27 27.03 -27.36 -19.80
CA LEU A 27 25.96 -26.40 -19.53
C LEU A 27 24.63 -27.09 -19.21
N ARG A 28 23.98 -26.62 -18.15
CA ARG A 28 22.68 -27.12 -17.68
C ARG A 28 21.53 -26.49 -18.45
N ASP A 29 20.42 -27.22 -18.59
CA ASP A 29 19.18 -26.65 -19.13
C ASP A 29 18.64 -25.56 -18.20
N PHE A 30 18.09 -24.50 -18.77
CA PHE A 30 17.50 -23.41 -17.98
C PHE A 30 16.02 -23.69 -17.72
N LYS A 31 15.64 -23.80 -16.44
CA LYS A 31 14.29 -24.13 -16.00
C LYS A 31 13.89 -23.33 -14.77
N LEU A 32 12.67 -22.79 -14.78
CA LEU A 32 12.05 -22.07 -13.66
C LEU A 32 11.00 -22.94 -12.97
N GLU A 33 10.74 -22.65 -11.69
CA GLU A 33 9.70 -23.31 -10.89
C GLU A 33 8.29 -23.02 -11.40
N LYS A 34 8.09 -21.80 -11.92
CA LYS A 34 6.83 -21.32 -12.48
C LYS A 34 7.10 -20.27 -13.54
N ASP A 35 6.19 -20.18 -14.49
CA ASP A 35 6.19 -19.27 -15.64
C ASP A 35 5.07 -18.22 -15.54
N ALA A 36 4.30 -18.22 -14.45
CA ALA A 36 3.26 -17.23 -14.17
C ALA A 36 3.30 -16.76 -12.71
N VAL A 37 3.12 -15.45 -12.51
CA VAL A 37 3.08 -14.81 -11.19
C VAL A 37 1.93 -13.81 -11.14
N GLN A 38 1.16 -13.90 -10.06
CA GLN A 38 0.15 -12.91 -9.67
C GLN A 38 0.55 -12.32 -8.32
N LEU A 39 0.53 -11.00 -8.22
CA LEU A 39 0.90 -10.26 -7.00
C LEU A 39 0.22 -8.89 -6.94
N TYR A 40 0.19 -8.29 -5.75
CA TYR A 40 -0.29 -6.92 -5.60
C TYR A 40 0.86 -5.90 -5.71
N ILE A 41 0.52 -4.64 -6.00
CA ILE A 41 1.48 -3.53 -5.94
C ILE A 41 2.20 -3.53 -4.59
N GLY A 42 3.53 -3.37 -4.61
CA GLY A 42 4.37 -3.36 -3.42
C GLY A 42 4.75 -4.75 -2.90
N GLN A 43 4.04 -5.81 -3.29
CA GLN A 43 4.42 -7.18 -2.93
C GLN A 43 5.56 -7.70 -3.78
N SER A 44 6.24 -8.72 -3.24
CA SER A 44 7.29 -9.46 -3.91
C SER A 44 7.02 -10.96 -3.89
N VAL A 45 7.35 -11.65 -4.98
CA VAL A 45 7.23 -13.11 -5.11
C VAL A 45 8.56 -13.68 -5.60
N LYS A 46 8.99 -14.79 -4.99
CA LYS A 46 10.16 -15.56 -5.42
C LYS A 46 9.75 -16.56 -6.52
N VAL A 47 10.54 -16.61 -7.59
CA VAL A 47 10.47 -17.62 -8.67
C VAL A 47 11.79 -18.38 -8.64
N LYS A 48 11.79 -19.63 -8.17
CA LYS A 48 13.04 -20.40 -8.07
C LYS A 48 13.55 -20.80 -9.45
N ILE A 49 14.87 -20.82 -9.58
CA ILE A 49 15.59 -21.39 -10.71
C ILE A 49 15.86 -22.85 -10.35
N LEU A 50 15.25 -23.78 -11.09
CA LEU A 50 15.42 -25.21 -10.86
C LEU A 50 16.71 -25.74 -11.49
N SER A 51 17.14 -25.12 -12.59
CA SER A 51 18.39 -25.42 -13.28
C SER A 51 18.78 -24.24 -14.16
N GLY A 52 20.08 -24.01 -14.35
CA GLY A 52 20.64 -22.90 -15.15
C GLY A 52 22.12 -22.70 -14.86
N ASN A 53 22.74 -21.70 -15.47
CA ASN A 53 24.20 -21.52 -15.50
C ASN A 53 24.70 -20.25 -14.79
N GLY A 54 23.79 -19.50 -14.14
CA GLY A 54 24.13 -18.46 -13.14
C GLY A 54 24.43 -17.06 -13.69
N ILE A 55 24.28 -16.84 -15.00
CA ILE A 55 24.38 -15.52 -15.63
C ILE A 55 23.12 -15.33 -16.47
N TYR A 56 22.31 -14.34 -16.08
CA TYR A 56 21.00 -14.11 -16.68
C TYR A 56 20.80 -12.65 -17.06
N THR A 57 20.09 -12.42 -18.15
CA THR A 57 19.56 -11.10 -18.52
C THR A 57 18.04 -11.15 -18.53
N ILE A 58 17.40 -10.01 -18.27
CA ILE A 58 15.94 -9.88 -18.19
C ILE A 58 15.53 -8.78 -19.17
N ALA A 59 14.56 -9.09 -20.02
CA ALA A 59 13.90 -8.13 -20.89
C ALA A 59 12.39 -8.16 -20.61
N PHE A 60 11.74 -7.00 -20.65
CA PHE A 60 10.29 -6.89 -20.49
C PHE A 60 9.61 -6.66 -21.83
N SER A 61 8.34 -7.07 -21.93
CA SER A 61 7.42 -6.53 -22.93
C SER A 61 7.33 -5.00 -22.79
N GLU A 62 6.82 -4.32 -23.82
CA GLU A 62 6.77 -2.86 -23.87
C GLU A 62 6.23 -2.22 -22.57
N ASN A 63 6.94 -1.22 -22.05
CA ASN A 63 6.67 -0.52 -20.79
C ASN A 63 6.58 -1.43 -19.53
N GLY A 64 7.03 -2.69 -19.60
CA GLY A 64 6.83 -3.64 -18.51
C GLY A 64 7.68 -3.39 -17.27
N ASP A 65 8.77 -2.64 -17.42
CA ASP A 65 9.59 -2.11 -16.33
C ASP A 65 8.82 -1.14 -15.41
N LYS A 66 7.74 -0.53 -15.90
CA LYS A 66 6.83 0.31 -15.09
C LYS A 66 5.81 -0.53 -14.31
N VAL A 67 5.57 -1.78 -14.71
CA VAL A 67 4.59 -2.69 -14.10
C VAL A 67 5.24 -3.54 -13.02
N ALA A 68 6.44 -4.08 -13.27
CA ALA A 68 7.15 -4.91 -12.31
C ALA A 68 8.68 -4.74 -12.40
N GLN A 69 9.35 -4.96 -11.27
CA GLN A 69 10.80 -5.11 -11.20
C GLN A 69 11.13 -6.58 -10.99
N ILE A 70 12.19 -7.06 -11.63
CA ILE A 70 12.75 -8.39 -11.39
C ILE A 70 14.23 -8.25 -11.09
N VAL A 71 14.66 -8.84 -9.97
CA VAL A 71 16.07 -8.92 -9.59
C VAL A 71 16.46 -10.36 -9.35
N LEU A 72 17.70 -10.72 -9.67
CA LEU A 72 18.28 -12.00 -9.30
C LEU A 72 18.64 -11.98 -7.82
N SER A 73 18.34 -13.05 -7.08
CA SER A 73 18.75 -13.18 -5.68
C SER A 73 20.27 -13.31 -5.55
N GLU A 74 20.81 -12.95 -4.39
CA GLU A 74 22.26 -12.98 -4.12
C GLU A 74 22.87 -14.39 -4.31
N ASP A 75 22.16 -15.43 -3.88
CA ASP A 75 22.53 -16.84 -4.07
C ASP A 75 22.38 -17.34 -5.52
N LYS A 76 21.85 -16.49 -6.40
CA LYS A 76 21.54 -16.77 -7.81
C LYS A 76 20.60 -17.96 -8.03
N GLN A 77 19.82 -18.33 -7.01
CA GLN A 77 18.88 -19.46 -7.05
C GLN A 77 17.44 -19.04 -7.38
N ALA A 78 17.14 -17.74 -7.49
CA ALA A 78 15.80 -17.27 -7.79
C ALA A 78 15.75 -15.87 -8.39
N PHE A 79 14.63 -15.57 -9.03
CA PHE A 79 14.22 -14.21 -9.35
C PHE A 79 13.23 -13.71 -8.30
N ILE A 80 13.41 -12.48 -7.84
CA ILE A 80 12.48 -11.76 -6.97
C ILE A 80 11.71 -10.78 -7.85
N VAL A 81 10.41 -11.05 -8.03
CA VAL A 81 9.49 -10.23 -8.82
C VAL A 81 8.75 -9.30 -7.87
N LYS A 82 8.84 -7.98 -8.06
CA LYS A 82 8.13 -6.96 -7.27
C LYS A 82 7.12 -6.21 -8.12
N GLY A 83 5.88 -6.08 -7.65
CA GLY A 83 4.83 -5.32 -8.33
C GLY A 83 5.01 -3.81 -8.12
N ILE A 84 4.97 -3.03 -9.20
CA ILE A 84 5.12 -1.56 -9.19
C ILE A 84 3.79 -0.88 -9.50
N SER A 85 3.14 -1.27 -10.59
CA SER A 85 1.85 -0.70 -11.01
C SER A 85 0.96 -1.79 -11.61
N LYS A 86 -0.35 -1.54 -11.66
CA LYS A 86 -1.33 -2.49 -12.20
C LYS A 86 -1.04 -2.76 -13.68
N GLY A 87 -1.01 -4.04 -14.06
CA GLY A 87 -0.81 -4.40 -15.46
C GLY A 87 -0.53 -5.87 -15.69
N ARG A 88 -0.45 -6.25 -16.97
CA ARG A 88 -0.05 -7.58 -17.44
C ARG A 88 1.14 -7.43 -18.37
N ILE A 89 2.21 -8.13 -18.07
CA ILE A 89 3.46 -8.06 -18.83
C ILE A 89 4.10 -9.44 -18.94
N ILE A 90 5.00 -9.59 -19.89
CA ILE A 90 5.84 -10.77 -20.03
C ILE A 90 7.28 -10.33 -19.79
N ALA A 91 7.99 -11.06 -18.92
CA ALA A 91 9.43 -10.95 -18.78
C ALA A 91 10.11 -12.14 -19.44
N THR A 92 11.07 -11.88 -20.32
CA THR A 92 11.92 -12.90 -20.92
C THR A 92 13.25 -12.92 -20.17
N VAL A 93 13.56 -14.06 -19.56
CA VAL A 93 14.84 -14.31 -18.90
C VAL A 93 15.71 -15.14 -19.83
N THR A 94 16.93 -14.69 -20.09
CA THR A 94 17.90 -15.40 -20.93
C THR A 94 19.05 -15.89 -20.08
N ASP A 95 19.30 -17.20 -20.08
CA ASP A 95 20.57 -17.76 -19.61
C ASP A 95 21.63 -17.47 -20.68
N THR A 96 22.53 -16.53 -20.41
CA THR A 96 23.46 -16.03 -21.42
C THR A 96 24.61 -16.97 -21.71
N LYS A 97 24.89 -17.94 -20.81
CA LYS A 97 25.91 -18.95 -21.07
C LYS A 97 25.43 -19.98 -22.09
N LYS A 98 24.18 -20.43 -21.97
CA LYS A 98 23.58 -21.43 -22.89
C LYS A 98 22.74 -20.82 -24.02
N GLN A 99 22.45 -19.53 -23.96
CA GLN A 99 21.57 -18.81 -24.90
C GLN A 99 20.15 -19.39 -24.95
N THR A 100 19.66 -19.88 -23.81
CA THR A 100 18.30 -20.43 -23.65
C THR A 100 17.41 -19.46 -22.90
N MET A 101 16.15 -19.36 -23.30
CA MET A 101 15.20 -18.41 -22.74
C MET A 101 14.06 -19.11 -21.98
N GLN A 102 13.54 -18.42 -20.97
CA GLN A 102 12.30 -18.75 -20.27
C GLN A 102 11.47 -17.47 -20.12
N THR A 103 10.15 -17.58 -20.14
CA THR A 103 9.24 -16.45 -19.97
C THR A 103 8.52 -16.51 -18.63
N ILE A 104 8.25 -15.35 -18.04
CA ILE A 104 7.40 -15.20 -16.86
C ILE A 104 6.26 -14.23 -17.20
N SER A 105 5.04 -14.74 -17.23
CA SER A 105 3.82 -13.93 -17.30
C SER A 105 3.56 -13.31 -15.93
N ILE A 106 3.53 -11.99 -15.84
CA ILE A 106 3.37 -11.27 -14.58
C ILE A 106 2.10 -10.43 -14.65
N THR A 107 1.25 -10.62 -13.65
CA THR A 107 0.01 -9.86 -13.48
C THR A 107 0.04 -9.17 -12.13
N VAL A 108 0.01 -7.84 -12.14
CA VAL A 108 0.04 -7.00 -10.94
C VAL A 108 -1.35 -6.39 -10.71
N PHE A 109 -1.88 -6.58 -9.51
CA PHE A 109 -3.18 -6.08 -9.06
C PHE A 109 -3.04 -4.89 -8.11
N ILE A 110 -4.06 -4.05 -8.02
CA ILE A 110 -4.17 -3.05 -6.95
C ILE A 110 -4.60 -3.77 -5.67
N PRO A 111 -3.94 -3.53 -4.51
CA PRO A 111 -4.36 -4.09 -3.23
C PRO A 111 -5.83 -3.81 -2.92
N LYS A 112 -6.51 -4.78 -2.32
CA LYS A 112 -7.89 -4.59 -1.86
C LYS A 112 -7.91 -3.53 -0.76
N ILE A 113 -8.79 -2.55 -0.91
CA ILE A 113 -9.04 -1.51 0.09
C ILE A 113 -9.90 -2.14 1.20
N PRO A 114 -9.49 -2.06 2.48
CA PRO A 114 -10.30 -2.55 3.59
C PRO A 114 -11.56 -1.70 3.76
N GLU A 115 -12.65 -2.36 4.12
CA GLU A 115 -13.89 -1.69 4.54
C GLU A 115 -13.66 -0.97 5.88
N GLN A 116 -14.39 0.13 6.09
CA GLN A 116 -14.39 0.83 7.37
C GLN A 116 -15.15 0.00 8.41
N GLU A 117 -14.60 -0.04 9.62
CA GLU A 117 -15.23 -0.73 10.74
C GLU A 117 -16.23 0.17 11.47
N ARG A 118 -17.15 -0.48 12.18
CA ARG A 118 -18.12 0.20 13.06
C ARG A 118 -17.38 0.93 14.17
N ILE A 119 -17.88 2.11 14.51
CA ILE A 119 -17.44 2.81 15.73
C ILE A 119 -18.21 2.21 16.91
N ALA A 120 -17.54 1.99 18.03
CA ALA A 120 -18.18 1.48 19.24
C ALA A 120 -19.31 2.43 19.70
N ASP A 121 -20.39 1.88 20.26
CA ASP A 121 -21.50 2.70 20.74
C ASP A 121 -21.04 3.66 21.85
N TYR A 122 -21.68 4.83 21.90
CA TYR A 122 -21.40 5.81 22.94
C TYR A 122 -21.86 5.28 24.29
N MET A 123 -21.00 5.42 25.30
CA MET A 123 -21.31 5.05 26.67
C MET A 123 -21.73 6.30 27.42
N SER A 124 -22.91 6.28 28.05
CA SER A 124 -23.35 7.44 28.83
C SER A 124 -22.39 7.68 30.02
N PRO A 125 -21.94 8.93 30.25
CA PRO A 125 -21.01 9.28 31.32
C PRO A 125 -21.62 9.06 32.71
N ASP A 126 -22.95 9.07 32.84
CA ASP A 126 -23.65 8.81 34.11
C ASP A 126 -23.39 7.38 34.64
N ARG A 127 -22.83 6.51 33.81
CA ARG A 127 -22.49 5.12 34.17
C ARG A 127 -21.04 4.96 34.63
N LEU A 128 -20.27 6.05 34.72
CA LEU A 128 -18.83 6.02 34.92
C LEU A 128 -18.39 6.90 36.08
N SER A 129 -17.28 6.51 36.72
CA SER A 129 -16.58 7.39 37.66
C SER A 129 -15.86 8.51 36.90
N ILE A 130 -15.55 9.63 37.56
CA ILE A 130 -14.76 10.71 36.95
C ILE A 130 -13.39 10.21 36.47
N GLU A 131 -12.77 9.29 37.20
CA GLU A 131 -11.48 8.71 36.81
C GLU A 131 -11.61 7.86 35.52
N ASP A 132 -12.68 7.08 35.39
CA ASP A 132 -12.94 6.31 34.16
C ASP A 132 -13.28 7.22 32.98
N ILE A 133 -14.06 8.29 33.20
CA ILE A 133 -14.37 9.31 32.18
C ILE A 133 -13.07 9.97 31.72
N LYS A 134 -12.20 10.35 32.64
CA LYS A 134 -10.89 10.96 32.33
C LYS A 134 -10.03 10.04 31.49
N LYS A 135 -9.93 8.76 31.86
CA LYS A 135 -9.18 7.76 31.10
C LYS A 135 -9.76 7.59 29.70
N LYS A 136 -11.09 7.52 29.56
CA LYS A 136 -11.76 7.41 28.26
C LYS A 136 -11.60 8.66 27.39
N ALA A 137 -11.68 9.86 27.99
CA ALA A 137 -11.43 11.11 27.29
C ALA A 137 -10.01 11.15 26.71
N GLU A 138 -9.01 10.69 27.47
CA GLU A 138 -7.63 10.55 26.98
C GLU A 138 -7.53 9.53 25.84
N GLU A 139 -8.16 8.36 25.96
CA GLU A 139 -8.21 7.36 24.89
C GLU A 139 -8.83 7.93 23.59
N TYR A 140 -9.92 8.70 23.71
CA TYR A 140 -10.57 9.34 22.57
C TYR A 140 -9.74 10.47 21.97
N TYR A 141 -9.08 11.27 22.81
CA TYR A 141 -8.15 12.29 22.38
C TYR A 141 -7.01 11.68 21.56
N GLN A 142 -6.40 10.56 22.00
CA GLN A 142 -5.33 9.89 21.24
C GLN A 142 -5.82 9.35 19.89
N GLN A 143 -7.04 8.78 19.85
CA GLN A 143 -7.67 8.33 18.59
C GLN A 143 -7.91 9.50 17.63
N TYR A 144 -8.42 10.62 18.13
CA TYR A 144 -8.59 11.86 17.37
C TYR A 144 -7.25 12.32 16.76
N LYS A 145 -6.15 12.35 17.53
CA LYS A 145 -4.83 12.74 17.00
C LYS A 145 -4.32 11.79 15.92
N ALA A 146 -4.57 10.48 16.06
CA ALA A 146 -4.23 9.52 15.02
C ALA A 146 -5.03 9.76 13.73
N LEU A 147 -6.33 10.07 13.84
CA LEU A 147 -7.17 10.43 12.70
C LEU A 147 -6.69 11.72 12.01
N GLU A 148 -6.31 12.75 12.78
CA GLU A 148 -5.79 14.02 12.23
C GLU A 148 -4.54 13.78 11.38
N VAL A 149 -3.64 12.91 11.82
CA VAL A 149 -2.45 12.52 11.04
C VAL A 149 -2.83 11.86 9.72
N GLU A 150 -3.81 10.95 9.71
CA GLU A 150 -4.26 10.29 8.48
C GLU A 150 -4.99 11.25 7.53
N ILE A 151 -5.83 12.14 8.06
CA ILE A 151 -6.56 13.16 7.28
C ILE A 151 -5.57 14.11 6.58
N ASN A 152 -4.53 14.54 7.29
CA ASN A 152 -3.53 15.48 6.77
C ASN A 152 -2.62 14.89 5.68
N LYS A 153 -2.61 13.57 5.50
CA LYS A 153 -1.94 12.92 4.36
C LYS A 153 -2.73 13.07 3.05
N LEU A 154 -4.02 13.42 3.14
CA LEU A 154 -4.92 13.48 2.00
C LEU A 154 -5.21 14.94 1.60
N PRO A 155 -5.33 15.22 0.29
CA PRO A 155 -5.74 16.55 -0.19
C PRO A 155 -7.06 17.00 0.42
N GLU A 156 -7.18 18.31 0.64
CA GLU A 156 -8.44 18.91 1.09
C GLU A 156 -9.56 18.71 0.05
N LEU A 157 -10.80 18.68 0.55
CA LEU A 157 -12.00 18.60 -0.27
C LEU A 157 -12.26 19.95 -0.94
N THR A 158 -12.23 20.01 -2.27
CA THR A 158 -12.47 21.24 -3.04
C THR A 158 -13.71 21.20 -3.92
N ASP A 159 -14.32 20.03 -4.14
CA ASP A 159 -15.51 19.86 -4.98
C ASP A 159 -16.78 20.30 -4.23
N GLU A 160 -17.71 20.98 -4.93
CA GLU A 160 -19.01 21.41 -4.37
C GLU A 160 -19.85 20.22 -3.87
N LEU A 161 -19.55 19.00 -4.33
CA LEU A 161 -20.16 17.77 -3.82
C LEU A 161 -20.09 17.64 -2.29
N TYR A 162 -19.06 18.23 -1.66
CA TYR A 162 -18.84 18.17 -0.22
C TYR A 162 -19.26 19.44 0.51
N LYS A 163 -19.97 20.37 -0.14
CA LYS A 163 -20.31 21.68 0.45
C LYS A 163 -21.02 21.57 1.80
N ALA A 164 -22.00 20.67 1.92
CA ALA A 164 -22.74 20.45 3.16
C ALA A 164 -21.80 20.01 4.30
N HIS A 165 -20.91 19.07 4.00
CA HIS A 165 -19.90 18.54 4.91
C HIS A 165 -18.84 19.58 5.30
N LYS A 166 -18.35 20.37 4.34
CA LYS A 166 -17.35 21.42 4.59
C LYS A 166 -17.87 22.51 5.53
N ARG A 167 -19.16 22.87 5.40
CA ARG A 167 -19.79 23.89 6.26
C ARG A 167 -19.70 23.54 7.75
N THR A 168 -19.65 22.26 8.09
CA THR A 168 -19.59 21.78 9.48
C THR A 168 -18.16 21.49 9.93
N GLN A 169 -17.29 21.05 9.03
CA GLN A 169 -15.92 20.63 9.37
C GLN A 169 -15.03 21.77 9.90
N GLU A 170 -15.11 22.97 9.31
CA GLU A 170 -14.28 24.11 9.73
C GLU A 170 -14.57 24.55 11.18
N PRO A 171 -15.83 24.81 11.59
CA PRO A 171 -16.16 25.10 12.98
C PRO A 171 -15.74 23.99 13.95
N ILE A 172 -15.96 22.73 13.59
CA ILE A 172 -15.60 21.58 14.42
C ILE A 172 -14.08 21.51 14.65
N THR A 173 -13.30 21.73 13.59
CA THR A 173 -11.83 21.70 13.68
C THR A 173 -11.32 22.79 14.62
N LYS A 174 -11.91 23.99 14.58
CA LYS A 174 -11.56 25.07 15.51
C LYS A 174 -11.94 24.71 16.95
N PHE A 175 -13.16 24.24 17.14
CA PHE A 175 -13.68 23.82 18.44
C PHE A 175 -12.83 22.73 19.10
N LEU A 176 -12.42 21.71 18.35
CA LEU A 176 -11.57 20.62 18.86
C LEU A 176 -10.19 21.11 19.30
N LYS A 177 -9.63 22.12 18.62
CA LYS A 177 -8.35 22.75 19.03
C LYS A 177 -8.49 23.48 20.36
N ASP A 178 -9.57 24.24 20.53
CA ASP A 178 -9.84 24.95 21.79
C ASP A 178 -10.05 23.95 22.93
N LEU A 179 -10.82 22.87 22.68
CA LEU A 179 -11.03 21.79 23.64
C LEU A 179 -9.72 21.07 24.02
N GLU A 180 -8.84 20.79 23.05
CA GLU A 180 -7.53 20.18 23.29
C GLU A 180 -6.69 21.03 24.25
N VAL A 181 -6.68 22.35 24.07
CA VAL A 181 -5.96 23.27 24.97
C VAL A 181 -6.53 23.23 26.38
N SER A 182 -7.85 23.29 26.55
CA SER A 182 -8.50 23.22 27.85
C SER A 182 -8.29 21.86 28.54
N PHE A 183 -8.35 20.76 27.79
CA PHE A 183 -8.22 19.41 28.32
C PHE A 183 -6.81 19.11 28.83
N LYS A 184 -5.77 19.62 28.16
CA LYS A 184 -4.36 19.39 28.56
C LYS A 184 -3.91 20.21 29.77
N ASN A 185 -4.52 21.37 30.00
CA ASN A 185 -4.05 22.35 30.99
C ASN A 185 -4.79 22.20 32.33
N ASN A 186 -4.53 21.09 33.05
CA ASN A 186 -5.12 20.78 34.35
C ASN A 186 -6.67 20.88 34.36
N PRO A 187 -7.36 19.94 33.69
CA PRO A 187 -8.78 20.07 33.42
C PRO A 187 -9.62 19.91 34.68
N THR A 188 -10.69 20.69 34.79
CA THR A 188 -11.74 20.48 35.79
C THR A 188 -12.58 19.26 35.44
N ASP A 189 -13.34 18.71 36.39
CA ASP A 189 -14.28 17.59 36.14
C ASP A 189 -15.29 17.92 35.02
N GLU A 190 -15.71 19.18 34.91
CA GLU A 190 -16.60 19.65 33.84
C GLU A 190 -15.90 19.58 32.47
N ILE A 191 -14.64 20.04 32.38
CA ILE A 191 -13.84 19.94 31.16
C ILE A 191 -13.60 18.47 30.81
N ILE A 192 -13.37 17.60 31.79
CA ILE A 192 -13.18 16.16 31.56
C ILE A 192 -14.43 15.52 30.95
N LYS A 193 -15.62 15.79 31.50
CA LYS A 193 -16.88 15.28 30.96
C LYS A 193 -17.15 15.81 29.56
N LYS A 194 -16.93 17.12 29.36
CA LYS A 194 -17.05 17.75 28.05
C LYS A 194 -16.09 17.11 27.03
N ALA A 195 -14.83 16.91 27.41
CA ALA A 195 -13.82 16.27 26.56
C ALA A 195 -14.19 14.82 26.21
N TYR A 196 -14.75 14.07 27.17
CA TYR A 196 -15.26 12.73 26.94
C TYR A 196 -16.33 12.70 25.83
N ASP A 197 -17.32 13.58 25.90
CA ASP A 197 -18.42 13.64 24.93
C ASP A 197 -17.97 14.15 23.56
N ASP A 198 -17.16 15.21 23.57
CA ASP A 198 -16.80 15.95 22.36
C ASP A 198 -15.66 15.31 21.58
N PHE A 199 -14.66 14.72 22.24
CA PHE A 199 -13.64 13.94 21.52
C PHE A 199 -14.26 12.69 20.91
N PHE A 200 -15.24 12.06 21.56
CA PHE A 200 -15.95 10.96 20.94
C PHE A 200 -16.75 11.43 19.71
N SER A 201 -17.66 12.39 19.90
CA SER A 201 -18.57 12.81 18.84
C SER A 201 -17.84 13.51 17.70
N TYR A 202 -17.08 14.57 18.02
CA TYR A 202 -16.44 15.41 17.02
C TYR A 202 -15.04 14.95 16.66
N GLY A 203 -14.27 14.47 17.65
CA GLY A 203 -12.89 14.03 17.46
C GLY A 203 -12.77 12.66 16.78
N ILE A 204 -13.72 11.75 16.99
CA ILE A 204 -13.72 10.41 16.38
C ILE A 204 -14.75 10.33 15.27
N VAL A 205 -16.05 10.51 15.56
CA VAL A 205 -17.10 10.24 14.54
C VAL A 205 -17.00 11.21 13.37
N PHE A 206 -17.02 12.53 13.61
CA PHE A 206 -16.90 13.51 12.52
C PHE A 206 -15.56 13.42 11.78
N GLN A 207 -14.43 13.25 12.48
CA GLN A 207 -13.14 13.09 11.80
C GLN A 207 -13.06 11.79 10.97
N THR A 208 -13.74 10.72 11.40
CA THR A 208 -13.85 9.50 10.61
C THR A 208 -14.63 9.76 9.31
N ILE A 209 -15.73 10.53 9.37
CA ILE A 209 -16.50 10.93 8.19
C ILE A 209 -15.64 11.80 7.25
N GLU A 210 -14.87 12.76 7.78
CA GLU A 210 -13.93 13.57 6.99
C GLU A 210 -12.88 12.70 6.28
N LEU A 211 -12.27 11.75 7.00
CA LEU A 211 -11.31 10.82 6.43
C LEU A 211 -11.93 9.97 5.31
N MET A 212 -13.14 9.47 5.52
CA MET A 212 -13.91 8.72 4.52
C MET A 212 -14.21 9.58 3.29
N ALA A 213 -14.63 10.84 3.48
CA ALA A 213 -14.90 11.77 2.39
C ALA A 213 -13.66 12.04 1.54
N ARG A 214 -12.51 12.32 2.17
CA ARG A 214 -11.22 12.52 1.47
C ARG A 214 -10.76 11.29 0.70
N LYS A 215 -10.90 10.09 1.29
CA LYS A 215 -10.58 8.82 0.61
C LYS A 215 -11.49 8.59 -0.59
N ALA A 216 -12.79 8.80 -0.44
CA ALA A 216 -13.75 8.65 -1.52
C ALA A 216 -13.46 9.63 -2.69
N GLU A 217 -13.04 10.85 -2.39
CA GLU A 217 -12.60 11.81 -3.41
C GLU A 217 -11.36 11.31 -4.17
N GLN A 218 -10.41 10.64 -3.50
CA GLN A 218 -9.27 10.03 -4.20
C GLN A 218 -9.73 8.91 -5.14
N PHE A 219 -10.70 8.10 -4.73
CA PHE A 219 -11.26 7.07 -5.61
C PHE A 219 -11.92 7.67 -6.85
N ARG A 220 -12.68 8.76 -6.67
CA ARG A 220 -13.30 9.49 -7.80
C ARG A 220 -12.25 10.05 -8.76
N LYS A 221 -11.14 10.60 -8.24
CA LYS A 221 -10.02 11.09 -9.07
C LYS A 221 -9.27 9.97 -9.78
N GLN A 222 -9.15 8.81 -9.14
CA GLN A 222 -8.55 7.61 -9.74
C GLN A 222 -9.40 7.07 -10.90
N TYR A 223 -10.72 7.22 -10.82
CA TYR A 223 -11.69 6.75 -11.82
C TYR A 223 -12.58 7.90 -12.34
N PRO A 224 -12.02 8.88 -13.07
CA PRO A 224 -12.73 10.11 -13.42
C PRO A 224 -13.94 9.92 -14.34
N ASN A 225 -13.98 8.78 -15.06
CA ASN A 225 -15.08 8.44 -15.97
C ASN A 225 -16.18 7.59 -15.30
N GLU A 226 -16.00 7.16 -14.05
CA GLU A 226 -16.98 6.33 -13.34
C GLU A 226 -17.96 7.21 -12.56
N SER A 227 -19.04 7.62 -13.23
CA SER A 227 -20.08 8.49 -12.63
C SER A 227 -20.74 7.85 -11.39
N HIS A 228 -20.80 6.52 -11.33
CA HIS A 228 -21.40 5.82 -10.19
C HIS A 228 -20.69 6.12 -8.86
N ILE A 229 -19.37 6.35 -8.87
CA ILE A 229 -18.63 6.75 -7.67
C ILE A 229 -19.13 8.11 -7.18
N ARG A 230 -19.33 9.06 -8.09
CA ARG A 230 -19.85 10.39 -7.75
C ARG A 230 -21.26 10.29 -7.14
N ASP A 231 -22.12 9.45 -7.71
CA ASP A 231 -23.48 9.25 -7.21
C ASP A 231 -23.48 8.67 -5.80
N LEU A 232 -22.67 7.64 -5.54
CA LEU A 232 -22.54 7.06 -4.20
C LEU A 232 -21.99 8.07 -3.19
N ILE A 233 -20.98 8.87 -3.56
CA ILE A 233 -20.45 9.94 -2.71
C ILE A 233 -21.55 10.95 -2.36
N SER A 234 -22.33 11.40 -3.34
CA SER A 234 -23.41 12.38 -3.11
C SER A 234 -24.45 11.90 -2.09
N LYS A 235 -24.76 10.60 -2.09
CA LYS A 235 -25.72 9.96 -1.18
C LYS A 235 -25.14 9.66 0.21
N THR A 236 -23.81 9.57 0.29
CA THR A 236 -23.09 9.23 1.53
C THR A 236 -22.78 10.46 2.35
N PHE A 237 -22.36 11.55 1.71
CA PHE A 237 -21.93 12.79 2.36
C PHE A 237 -22.92 13.93 2.11
N ASP A 238 -24.21 13.64 2.27
CA ASP A 238 -25.33 14.56 2.10
C ASP A 238 -25.47 15.62 3.22
N GLY A 239 -24.71 15.44 4.31
CA GLY A 239 -24.72 16.33 5.47
C GLY A 239 -25.75 15.95 6.55
N LEU A 240 -26.46 14.81 6.44
CA LEU A 240 -27.44 14.38 7.44
C LEU A 240 -26.85 14.30 8.87
N HIS A 241 -25.60 13.83 8.97
CA HIS A 241 -24.90 13.71 10.25
C HIS A 241 -24.68 15.06 10.96
N SER A 242 -24.77 16.19 10.26
CA SER A 242 -24.56 17.53 10.83
C SER A 242 -25.67 18.01 11.77
N SER A 243 -26.83 17.34 11.77
CA SER A 243 -27.94 17.63 12.68
C SER A 243 -28.08 16.61 13.82
N GLN A 244 -27.09 15.73 14.01
CA GLN A 244 -27.10 14.66 14.99
C GLN A 244 -26.01 14.87 16.03
N GLU A 245 -26.29 14.51 17.29
CA GLU A 245 -25.36 14.62 18.40
C GLU A 245 -25.40 13.34 19.28
N GLY A 246 -24.34 13.10 20.05
CA GLY A 246 -24.27 12.00 21.02
C GLY A 246 -24.61 10.62 20.44
N GLN A 247 -25.54 9.90 21.09
CA GLN A 247 -25.93 8.54 20.70
C GLN A 247 -26.58 8.48 19.31
N ASP A 248 -27.33 9.51 18.92
CA ASP A 248 -27.98 9.57 17.62
C ASP A 248 -26.96 9.74 16.50
N LEU A 249 -25.88 10.49 16.74
CA LEU A 249 -24.77 10.65 15.80
C LEU A 249 -24.05 9.32 15.53
N VAL A 250 -23.65 8.59 16.58
CA VAL A 250 -22.96 7.30 16.39
C VAL A 250 -23.89 6.25 15.79
N SER A 251 -25.17 6.26 16.17
CA SER A 251 -26.18 5.36 15.61
C SER A 251 -26.42 5.64 14.13
N GLY A 252 -26.58 6.92 13.76
CA GLY A 252 -26.72 7.38 12.39
C GLY A 252 -25.50 7.02 11.55
N PHE A 253 -24.30 7.29 12.05
CA PHE A 253 -23.05 6.88 11.40
C PHE A 253 -23.02 5.38 11.11
N ASN A 254 -23.24 4.55 12.14
CA ASN A 254 -23.11 3.10 12.04
C ASN A 254 -24.20 2.43 11.19
N LYS A 255 -25.39 3.02 11.10
CA LYS A 255 -26.53 2.47 10.36
C LYS A 255 -26.66 3.03 8.94
N GLU A 256 -26.18 4.24 8.69
CA GLU A 256 -26.40 4.93 7.43
C GLU A 256 -25.09 5.27 6.72
N THR A 257 -24.25 6.12 7.31
CA THR A 257 -23.02 6.62 6.63
C THR A 257 -22.03 5.50 6.35
N LEU A 258 -21.81 4.61 7.32
CA LEU A 258 -20.83 3.54 7.25
C LEU A 258 -21.15 2.50 6.15
N PRO A 259 -22.36 1.90 6.09
CA PRO A 259 -22.70 0.98 5.02
C PRO A 259 -22.60 1.61 3.62
N LYS A 260 -23.07 2.87 3.46
CA LYS A 260 -22.99 3.60 2.19
C LYS A 260 -21.54 3.84 1.75
N TYR A 261 -20.65 4.21 2.68
CA TYR A 261 -19.23 4.32 2.34
C TYR A 261 -18.60 2.97 1.99
N ASN A 262 -18.94 1.91 2.71
CA ASN A 262 -18.43 0.57 2.39
C ASN A 262 -18.96 0.07 1.03
N GLU A 263 -20.10 0.55 0.55
CA GLU A 263 -20.56 0.34 -0.83
C GLU A 263 -19.61 1.01 -1.84
N ILE A 264 -19.16 2.24 -1.58
CA ILE A 264 -18.11 2.90 -2.40
C ILE A 264 -16.85 2.04 -2.42
N VAL A 265 -16.38 1.58 -1.25
CA VAL A 265 -15.16 0.75 -1.15
C VAL A 265 -15.31 -0.57 -1.91
N LYS A 266 -16.46 -1.24 -1.81
CA LYS A 266 -16.75 -2.48 -2.56
C LYS A 266 -16.71 -2.24 -4.05
N PHE A 267 -17.39 -1.21 -4.54
CA PHE A 267 -17.40 -0.86 -5.96
C PHE A 267 -15.99 -0.55 -6.48
N VAL A 268 -15.20 0.23 -5.74
CA VAL A 268 -13.81 0.54 -6.12
C VAL A 268 -12.94 -0.72 -6.13
N ASN A 269 -13.15 -1.65 -5.19
CA ASN A 269 -12.46 -2.93 -5.21
C ASN A 269 -12.82 -3.78 -6.44
N GLU A 270 -14.06 -3.74 -6.91
CA GLU A 270 -14.46 -4.39 -8.16
C GLU A 270 -13.77 -3.75 -9.37
N LEU A 271 -13.67 -2.42 -9.42
CA LEU A 271 -12.91 -1.71 -10.46
C LEU A 271 -11.41 -2.05 -10.41
N ASN A 272 -10.83 -2.14 -9.21
CA ASN A 272 -9.44 -2.53 -9.00
C ASN A 272 -9.15 -3.93 -9.57
N ALA A 273 -10.11 -4.86 -9.48
CA ALA A 273 -9.96 -6.25 -9.93
C ALA A 273 -10.07 -6.44 -11.46
N LYS A 274 -10.67 -5.50 -12.21
CA LYS A 274 -10.81 -5.58 -13.68
C LYS A 274 -9.47 -5.34 -14.39
N PHE A 275 -9.22 -5.94 -15.56
CA PHE A 275 -8.10 -5.60 -16.45
C PHE A 275 -8.61 -5.03 -17.77
#